data_AF-A0A7W0XAN5-F1
#
_entry.id   AF-A0A7W0XAN5-F1
#
_cell.length_a   1.000
_cell.length_b   1.000
_cell.length_c   1.000
_cell.angle_alpha   90.00
_cell.angle_beta   90.00
_cell.angle_gamma   90.00
#
_symmetry.space_group_name_H-M   'P 1'
#
loop_
_entity.id
_entity.type
_entity.pdbx_description
1 polymer ?
#
loop_
_entity_poly.entity_id
_entity_poly.type
_entity_poly.pdbx_seq_one_letter_code
_entity_poly.pdbx_strand_id
1 'polypeptide(L)'
;MASIESVTGPLDPDDLGTVLIHEHLRFRDNATADEFPHLYDDDALYAAGVEAANKALRVGVKTIGEPTAMFGGRDVRFMQAVAQ
;
A
#
# COMPACT_ATOMS: atom_id res chain seq x y z
N MET A 1 -14.50 -20.61 8.41
CA MET A 1 -14.61 -19.14 8.55
C MET A 1 -13.87 -18.55 7.36
N ALA A 2 -14.39 -17.48 6.75
CA ALA A 2 -13.68 -16.81 5.66
C ALA A 2 -12.42 -16.15 6.23
N SER A 3 -11.30 -16.18 5.52
CA SER A 3 -10.08 -15.43 5.83
C SER A 3 -9.86 -14.34 4.78
N ILE A 4 -9.26 -13.23 5.19
CA ILE A 4 -8.83 -12.17 4.27
C ILE A 4 -7.31 -12.16 4.25
N GLU A 5 -6.72 -12.42 3.09
CA GLU A 5 -5.27 -12.42 2.94
C GLU A 5 -4.72 -10.98 2.91
N SER A 6 -3.65 -10.71 3.66
CA SER A 6 -2.94 -9.42 3.65
C SER A 6 -1.43 -9.62 3.50
N VAL A 7 -0.70 -8.53 3.23
CA VAL A 7 0.77 -8.55 3.11
C VAL A 7 1.50 -8.85 4.43
N THR A 8 0.80 -8.78 5.56
CA THR A 8 1.30 -9.16 6.90
C THR A 8 0.75 -10.50 7.39
N GLY A 9 0.00 -11.23 6.56
CA GLY A 9 -0.59 -12.53 6.86
C GLY A 9 -2.13 -12.53 6.84
N PRO A 10 -2.76 -13.69 7.10
CA PRO A 10 -4.22 -13.81 7.12
C PRO A 10 -4.86 -12.98 8.23
N LEU A 11 -6.01 -12.38 7.93
CA LEU A 11 -6.84 -11.60 8.86
C LEU A 11 -8.22 -12.23 9.01
N ASP A 12 -8.80 -12.11 10.20
CA ASP A 12 -10.22 -12.38 10.43
C ASP A 12 -11.06 -11.23 9.80
N PRO A 13 -12.13 -11.53 9.04
CA PRO A 13 -13.04 -10.51 8.54
C PRO A 13 -13.56 -9.54 9.61
N ASP A 14 -13.77 -10.01 10.84
CA ASP A 14 -14.26 -9.19 11.96
C ASP A 14 -13.17 -8.21 12.46
N ASP A 15 -11.91 -8.44 12.11
CA ASP A 15 -10.78 -7.60 12.47
C ASP A 15 -10.47 -6.48 11.46
N LEU A 16 -11.17 -6.37 10.33
CA LEU A 16 -10.85 -5.35 9.31
C LEU A 16 -11.08 -3.90 9.78
N GLY A 17 -11.99 -3.67 10.71
CA GLY A 17 -12.34 -2.32 11.19
C GLY A 17 -12.82 -1.39 10.06
N THR A 18 -12.43 -0.11 10.11
CA THR A 18 -12.71 0.82 9.01
C THR A 18 -11.75 0.59 7.86
N VAL A 19 -12.29 0.27 6.69
CA VAL A 19 -11.53 -0.09 5.49
C VAL A 19 -11.61 1.01 4.43
N LEU A 20 -10.46 1.47 3.93
CA LEU A 20 -10.38 2.20 2.68
C LEU A 20 -10.20 1.18 1.55
N ILE A 21 -11.26 0.89 0.81
CA ILE A 21 -11.30 -0.30 -0.08
C ILE A 21 -10.50 -0.14 -1.38
N HIS A 22 -10.11 1.09 -1.74
CA HIS A 22 -9.41 1.39 -2.99
C HIS A 22 -8.47 2.58 -2.80
N GLU A 23 -7.21 2.32 -2.44
CA GLU A 23 -6.17 3.36 -2.31
C GLU A 23 -4.85 2.87 -2.88
N HIS A 24 -4.00 3.79 -3.33
CA HIS A 24 -2.66 3.46 -3.79
C HIS A 24 -1.62 4.00 -2.81
N LEU A 25 -0.88 3.12 -2.13
CA LEU A 25 0.25 3.52 -1.27
C LEU A 25 1.40 4.13 -2.08
N ARG A 26 1.56 3.63 -3.31
CA ARG A 26 2.44 4.16 -4.35
C ARG A 26 1.89 3.73 -5.70
N PHE A 27 1.70 4.68 -6.60
CA PHE A 27 1.42 4.38 -8.00
C PHE A 27 2.55 4.93 -8.87
N ARG A 28 3.10 4.09 -9.74
CA ARG A 28 4.05 4.53 -10.76
C ARG A 28 3.87 3.70 -12.01
N ASP A 29 3.79 4.35 -13.16
CA ASP A 29 3.81 3.62 -14.42
C ASP A 29 5.17 2.92 -14.57
N ASN A 30 5.14 1.62 -14.85
CA ASN A 30 6.37 0.81 -14.93
C ASN A 30 7.32 1.32 -16.03
N ALA A 31 6.79 1.64 -17.21
CA ALA A 31 7.62 2.10 -18.32
C ALA A 31 8.26 3.46 -17.99
N THR A 32 7.52 4.36 -17.36
CA THR A 32 8.05 5.64 -16.91
C THR A 32 9.15 5.46 -15.86
N ALA A 33 8.99 4.52 -14.93
CA ALA A 33 10.01 4.24 -13.92
C ALA A 33 11.28 3.61 -14.51
N ASP A 34 11.13 2.76 -15.53
CA ASP A 34 12.25 2.10 -16.19
C ASP A 34 13.02 3.08 -17.11
N GLU A 35 12.31 3.91 -17.88
CA GLU A 35 12.91 4.86 -18.82
C GLU A 35 13.40 6.15 -18.14
N PHE A 36 12.76 6.56 -17.04
CA PHE A 36 13.08 7.79 -16.31
C PHE A 36 13.29 7.55 -14.81
N PRO A 37 14.25 6.70 -14.41
CA PRO A 37 14.43 6.32 -13.00
C PRO A 37 14.78 7.51 -12.10
N HIS A 38 15.42 8.55 -12.64
CA HIS A 38 15.78 9.77 -11.91
C HIS A 38 14.58 10.63 -11.45
N LEU A 39 13.36 10.33 -11.93
CA LEU A 39 12.13 10.98 -11.47
C LEU A 39 11.60 10.39 -10.16
N TYR A 40 12.14 9.25 -9.73
CA TYR A 40 11.67 8.53 -8.56
C TYR A 40 12.76 8.49 -7.48
N ASP A 41 12.41 9.01 -6.31
CA ASP A 41 13.18 8.87 -5.08
C ASP A 41 12.48 7.83 -4.20
N ASP A 42 13.01 6.60 -4.18
CA ASP A 42 12.38 5.47 -3.50
C ASP A 42 12.26 5.68 -1.98
N ASP A 43 13.22 6.38 -1.36
CA ASP A 43 13.20 6.69 0.07
C ASP A 43 12.12 7.73 0.38
N ALA A 44 12.00 8.78 -0.45
CA ALA A 44 10.96 9.78 -0.31
C ALA A 44 9.56 9.18 -0.53
N LEU A 45 9.41 8.28 -1.51
CA LEU A 45 8.15 7.58 -1.78
C LEU A 45 7.75 6.66 -0.62
N TYR A 46 8.72 5.93 -0.04
CA TYR A 46 8.47 5.13 1.15
C TYR A 46 8.04 5.98 2.34
N ALA A 47 8.78 7.06 2.63
CA ALA A 47 8.44 7.99 3.70
C ALA A 47 7.02 8.58 3.53
N ALA A 48 6.65 8.96 2.31
CA ALA A 48 5.31 9.46 1.99
C ALA A 48 4.23 8.39 2.21
N GLY A 49 4.46 7.15 1.79
CA GLY A 49 3.55 6.03 2.00
C GLY A 49 3.31 5.75 3.50
N VAL A 50 4.39 5.70 4.29
CA VAL A 50 4.33 5.53 5.75
C VAL A 50 3.61 6.70 6.41
N GLU A 51 3.89 7.94 6.01
CA GLU A 51 3.21 9.12 6.55
C GLU A 51 1.70 9.07 6.27
N ALA A 52 1.30 8.74 5.04
CA ALA A 52 -0.10 8.63 4.64
C ALA A 52 -0.84 7.53 5.40
N ALA A 53 -0.25 6.33 5.49
CA ALA A 53 -0.81 5.22 6.27
C ALA A 53 -0.99 5.60 7.75
N ASN A 54 0.02 6.23 8.35
CA ASN A 54 -0.07 6.71 9.74
C ASN A 54 -1.13 7.80 9.93
N LYS A 55 -1.35 8.68 8.94
CA LYS A 55 -2.45 9.65 8.97
C LYS A 55 -3.81 8.93 8.96
N ALA A 56 -3.97 7.92 8.14
CA ALA A 56 -5.19 7.12 8.08
C ALA A 56 -5.47 6.39 9.41
N LEU A 57 -4.43 5.77 10.00
CA LEU A 57 -4.52 5.12 11.32
C LEU A 57 -5.00 6.10 12.40
N ARG A 58 -4.48 7.33 12.42
CA ARG A 58 -4.86 8.36 13.41
C ARG A 58 -6.33 8.78 13.34
N VAL A 59 -7.00 8.58 12.20
CA VAL A 59 -8.42 8.89 12.02
C VAL A 59 -9.32 7.65 12.10
N GLY A 60 -8.76 6.50 12.49
CA GLY A 60 -9.52 5.28 12.76
C GLY A 60 -9.61 4.28 11.61
N VAL A 61 -8.94 4.52 10.47
CA VAL A 61 -8.77 3.49 9.44
C VAL A 61 -7.91 2.37 10.01
N LYS A 62 -8.32 1.11 9.82
CA LYS A 62 -7.58 -0.08 10.26
C LYS A 62 -7.05 -0.91 9.09
N THR A 63 -7.66 -0.82 7.91
CA THR A 63 -7.22 -1.57 6.73
C THR A 63 -7.30 -0.73 5.46
N ILE A 64 -6.31 -0.92 4.58
CA ILE A 64 -6.28 -0.32 3.24
C ILE A 64 -6.27 -1.45 2.22
N GLY A 65 -7.26 -1.45 1.33
CA GLY A 65 -7.25 -2.23 0.11
C GLY A 65 -6.39 -1.52 -0.92
N GLU A 66 -5.25 -2.12 -1.27
CA GLU A 66 -4.27 -1.59 -2.22
C GLU A 66 -4.42 -2.34 -3.56
N PRO A 67 -5.11 -1.78 -4.58
CA PRO A 67 -5.42 -2.48 -5.81
C PRO A 67 -4.45 -2.12 -6.94
N THR A 68 -3.23 -1.62 -6.65
CA THR A 68 -2.25 -1.34 -7.70
C THR A 68 -2.02 -2.61 -8.50
N ALA A 69 -2.40 -2.57 -9.77
CA ALA A 69 -2.37 -3.72 -10.66
C ALA A 69 -1.06 -3.76 -11.46
N MET A 70 -0.98 -4.72 -12.38
CA MET A 70 0.06 -4.75 -13.40
C MET A 70 0.14 -3.40 -14.14
N PHE A 71 1.35 -2.98 -14.50
CA PHE A 71 1.68 -1.68 -15.10
C PHE A 71 1.60 -0.46 -14.18
N GLY A 72 0.88 -0.54 -13.05
CA GLY A 72 0.80 0.54 -12.05
C GLY A 72 1.91 0.56 -11.00
N GLY A 73 2.96 -0.27 -11.14
CA GLY A 73 4.07 -0.26 -10.17
C GLY A 73 3.86 -1.14 -8.95
N ARG A 74 2.98 -2.15 -9.04
CA ARG A 74 2.65 -3.06 -7.94
C ARG A 74 3.92 -3.68 -7.32
N ASP A 75 4.09 -3.47 -6.02
CA ASP A 75 5.23 -3.99 -5.25
C ASP A 75 4.78 -4.45 -3.87
N VAL A 76 4.63 -5.77 -3.72
CA VAL A 76 4.16 -6.37 -2.46
C VAL A 76 5.16 -6.23 -1.33
N ARG A 77 6.46 -6.04 -1.62
CA ARG A 77 7.49 -5.83 -0.58
C ARG A 77 7.40 -4.41 -0.04
N PHE A 78 7.18 -3.44 -0.91
CA PHE A 78 6.88 -2.06 -0.51
C PHE A 78 5.62 -2.00 0.36
N MET A 79 4.53 -2.65 -0.06
CA MET A 79 3.29 -2.72 0.72
C MET A 79 3.53 -3.32 2.11
N GLN A 80 4.26 -4.44 2.17
CA GLN A 80 4.61 -5.08 3.44
C GLN A 80 5.46 -4.15 4.31
N ALA A 81 6.44 -3.45 3.74
CA ALA A 81 7.31 -2.53 4.48
C ALA A 81 6.57 -1.30 5.02
N VAL A 82 5.52 -0.83 4.35
CA VAL A 82 4.64 0.24 4.84
C VAL A 82 3.68 -0.27 5.94
N ALA A 83 3.34 -1.55 5.90
CA ALA A 83 2.43 -2.18 6.87
C ALA A 83 3.10 -2.66 8.17
N GLN A 84 4.44 -2.62 8.27
CA GLN A 84 5.20 -2.85 9.51
C GLN A 84 5.16 -1.61 10.41
#